data_AF-A0A7Y1XUP3-F1
#
_entry.id   AF-A0A7Y1XUP3-F1
#
_cell.length_a   1.000
_cell.length_b   1.000
_cell.length_c   1.000
_cell.angle_alpha   90.00
_cell.angle_beta   90.00
_cell.angle_gamma   90.00
#
_symmetry.space_group_name_H-M   'P 1'
#
loop_
_entity.id
_entity.type
_entity.pdbx_description
1 polymer ?
#
loop_
_entity_poly.entity_id
_entity_poly.type
_entity_poly.pdbx_seq_one_letter_code
_entity_poly.pdbx_strand_id
1 'polypeptide(L)'
;MRVAFLIEDSLPNGRVGPEHTPHLWRLITEEGGWAPDGGRSVLASSTYPNHASFVTGADVQQHRIFTNDVWDPEQEAFICSAFVGPATETVFDAARRAGLSSSAILGDQTMVGSMDAPSADVHWPPMGEPPEGAATDSLGYMATSEVIAAAARLDAWAADLVFIHGNEPDSALHLYGPDAPETIDAIHQCDVQL
;
A
#
# COMPACT_ATOMS: atom_id res chain seq x y z
N MET A 1 -8.33 -19.25 -8.68
CA MET A 1 -6.94 -18.87 -8.33
C MET A 1 -7.07 -17.60 -7.51
N ARG A 2 -6.44 -17.52 -6.35
CA ARG A 2 -6.41 -16.29 -5.54
C ARG A 2 -5.13 -15.53 -5.82
N VAL A 3 -5.21 -14.21 -5.86
CA VAL A 3 -4.06 -13.32 -6.04
C VAL A 3 -3.97 -12.43 -4.82
N ALA A 4 -2.80 -12.42 -4.16
CA ALA A 4 -2.50 -11.48 -3.09
C ALA A 4 -1.42 -10.50 -3.57
N PHE A 5 -1.71 -9.21 -3.45
CA PHE A 5 -0.78 -8.12 -3.67
C PHE A 5 -0.47 -7.49 -2.31
N LEU A 6 0.72 -7.80 -1.79
CA LEU A 6 1.24 -7.30 -0.54
C LEU A 6 2.24 -6.17 -0.83
N ILE A 7 2.14 -5.08 -0.07
CA ILE A 7 2.99 -3.90 -0.22
C ILE A 7 3.52 -3.49 1.16
N GLU A 8 4.82 -3.27 1.24
CA GLU A 8 5.47 -2.57 2.34
C GLU A 8 5.94 -1.22 1.80
N ASP A 9 5.41 -0.11 2.32
CA ASP A 9 5.65 1.21 1.72
C ASP A 9 7.13 1.61 1.82
N SER A 10 7.65 2.15 0.72
CA SER A 10 9.05 2.56 0.57
C SER A 10 10.10 1.50 0.93
N LEU A 11 9.80 0.19 0.90
CA LEU A 11 10.81 -0.86 1.08
C LEU A 11 11.91 -0.73 0.02
N PRO A 12 13.17 -0.37 0.38
CA PRO A 12 14.18 -0.07 -0.63
C PRO A 12 14.65 -1.35 -1.32
N ASN A 13 14.65 -1.39 -2.66
CA ASN A 13 15.10 -2.57 -3.41
C ASN A 13 16.52 -3.03 -3.02
N GLY A 14 17.42 -2.07 -2.71
CA GLY A 14 18.78 -2.38 -2.26
C GLY A 14 18.88 -3.05 -0.89
N ARG A 15 17.76 -3.16 -0.15
CA ARG A 15 17.64 -3.86 1.12
C ARG A 15 16.99 -5.23 0.97
N VAL A 16 16.47 -5.59 -0.22
CA VAL A 16 15.96 -6.93 -0.47
C VAL A 16 17.14 -7.90 -0.58
N GLY A 17 17.30 -8.77 0.40
CA GLY A 17 18.42 -9.70 0.46
C GLY A 17 18.47 -10.53 1.75
N PRO A 18 19.37 -11.51 1.82
CA PRO A 18 19.46 -12.44 2.95
C PRO A 18 19.87 -11.77 4.28
N GLU A 19 20.43 -10.56 4.23
CA GLU A 19 20.86 -9.82 5.41
C GLU A 19 19.70 -9.09 6.10
N HIS A 20 18.85 -8.41 5.31
CA HIS A 20 17.81 -7.53 5.86
C HIS A 20 16.40 -8.08 5.70
N THR A 21 16.14 -8.88 4.67
CA THR A 21 14.81 -9.45 4.41
C THR A 21 14.93 -10.95 4.11
N PRO A 22 15.42 -11.78 5.04
CA PRO A 22 15.68 -13.19 4.80
C PRO A 22 14.44 -14.00 4.39
N HIS A 23 13.24 -13.69 4.89
CA HIS A 23 12.01 -14.40 4.53
C HIS A 23 11.58 -14.07 3.11
N LEU A 24 11.50 -12.78 2.76
CA LEU A 24 11.22 -12.32 1.40
C LEU A 24 12.27 -12.84 0.41
N TRP A 25 13.55 -12.81 0.81
CA TRP A 25 14.65 -13.32 -0.01
C TRP A 25 14.48 -14.81 -0.32
N ARG A 26 14.12 -15.61 0.69
CA ARG A 26 13.83 -17.03 0.51
C ARG A 26 12.64 -17.23 -0.43
N LEU A 27 11.54 -16.51 -0.21
CA LEU A 27 10.34 -16.59 -1.05
C LEU A 27 10.66 -16.37 -2.53
N ILE A 28 11.42 -15.32 -2.85
CA ILE A 28 11.68 -14.94 -4.25
C ILE A 28 12.81 -15.75 -4.92
N THR A 29 13.68 -16.41 -4.14
CA THR A 29 14.83 -17.16 -4.70
C THR A 29 14.65 -18.67 -4.69
N GLU A 30 13.89 -19.24 -3.76
CA GLU A 30 13.65 -20.68 -3.70
C GLU A 30 12.35 -21.09 -4.40
N GLU A 31 11.29 -20.29 -4.28
CA GLU A 31 9.93 -20.67 -4.69
C GLU A 31 9.34 -19.75 -5.77
N GLY A 32 9.89 -18.55 -5.93
CA GLY A 32 9.34 -17.50 -6.76
C GLY A 32 10.30 -16.96 -7.83
N GLY A 33 10.04 -15.72 -8.21
CA GLY A 33 10.89 -14.93 -9.08
C GLY A 33 10.78 -13.46 -8.71
N TRP A 34 11.76 -12.66 -9.11
CA TRP A 34 11.80 -11.24 -8.82
C TRP A 34 12.48 -10.46 -9.95
N ALA A 35 12.27 -9.15 -9.95
CA ALA A 35 13.01 -8.22 -10.78
C ALA A 35 14.21 -7.68 -9.98
N PRO A 36 15.46 -8.08 -10.27
CA PRO A 36 16.62 -7.70 -9.46
C PRO A 36 16.87 -6.19 -9.42
N ASP A 37 16.53 -5.50 -10.51
CA ASP A 37 16.64 -4.04 -10.61
C ASP A 37 15.43 -3.30 -10.00
N GLY A 38 14.49 -4.03 -9.39
CA GLY A 38 13.27 -3.50 -8.79
C GLY A 38 12.23 -3.03 -9.81
N GLY A 39 11.08 -2.58 -9.27
CA GLY A 39 10.09 -1.81 -10.02
C GLY A 39 10.51 -0.34 -10.14
N ARG A 40 10.12 0.33 -11.23
CA ARG A 40 10.31 1.78 -11.39
C ARG A 40 9.04 2.51 -10.98
N SER A 41 9.18 3.45 -10.04
CA SER A 41 8.09 4.32 -9.63
C SER A 41 7.67 5.28 -10.75
N VAL A 42 6.44 5.77 -10.69
CA VAL A 42 6.01 6.95 -11.46
C VAL A 42 6.61 8.23 -10.85
N LEU A 43 6.52 9.34 -11.59
CA LEU A 43 6.83 10.66 -11.08
C LEU A 43 5.52 11.35 -10.64
N ALA A 44 5.36 11.79 -9.39
CA ALA A 44 6.33 11.74 -8.29
C ALA A 44 6.48 10.33 -7.66
N SER A 45 7.68 10.02 -7.17
CA SER A 45 7.96 8.81 -6.37
C SER A 45 7.42 8.98 -4.94
N SER A 46 6.10 9.13 -4.85
CA SER A 46 5.34 9.32 -3.62
C SER A 46 4.25 8.25 -3.52
N THR A 47 3.75 8.00 -2.31
CA THR A 47 2.79 6.94 -2.01
C THR A 47 1.57 6.97 -2.93
N TYR A 48 0.81 8.08 -2.99
CA TYR A 48 -0.51 8.05 -3.65
C TYR A 48 -0.43 7.89 -5.18
N PRO A 49 0.47 8.58 -5.91
CA PRO A 49 0.61 8.36 -7.35
C PRO A 49 0.96 6.92 -7.71
N ASN A 50 1.89 6.30 -6.98
CA ASN A 50 2.34 4.94 -7.26
C ASN A 50 1.26 3.91 -6.94
N HIS A 51 0.55 4.08 -5.82
CA HIS A 51 -0.54 3.18 -5.44
C HIS A 51 -1.76 3.32 -6.34
N ALA A 52 -2.09 4.54 -6.78
CA ALA A 52 -3.08 4.76 -7.83
C ALA A 52 -2.68 4.06 -9.14
N SER A 53 -1.39 4.12 -9.53
CA SER A 53 -0.89 3.36 -10.69
C SER A 53 -1.02 1.85 -10.50
N PHE A 54 -0.77 1.31 -9.30
CA PHE A 54 -0.94 -0.13 -9.03
C PHE A 54 -2.38 -0.60 -9.22
N VAL A 55 -3.35 0.15 -8.68
CA VAL A 55 -4.76 -0.27 -8.77
C VAL A 55 -5.39 0.05 -10.11
N THR A 56 -4.87 1.01 -10.89
CA THR A 56 -5.45 1.35 -12.20
C THR A 56 -4.72 0.71 -13.38
N GLY A 57 -3.46 0.31 -13.20
CA GLY A 57 -2.57 -0.07 -14.30
C GLY A 57 -2.26 1.07 -15.27
N ALA A 58 -2.59 2.32 -14.90
CA ALA A 58 -2.48 3.50 -15.73
C ALA A 58 -1.33 4.40 -15.25
N ASP A 59 -0.86 5.32 -16.10
CA ASP A 59 0.11 6.33 -15.70
C ASP A 59 -0.56 7.57 -15.05
N VAL A 60 0.25 8.45 -14.46
CA VAL A 60 -0.23 9.65 -13.76
C VAL A 60 -1.02 10.62 -14.65
N GLN A 61 -0.81 10.63 -15.96
CA GLN A 61 -1.60 11.45 -16.89
C GLN A 61 -3.03 10.92 -17.03
N GLN A 62 -3.19 9.61 -16.90
CA GLN A 62 -4.46 8.91 -17.02
C GLN A 62 -5.24 8.89 -15.70
N HIS A 63 -4.63 8.41 -14.61
CA HIS A 63 -5.33 8.31 -13.31
C HIS A 63 -5.36 9.64 -12.53
N ARG A 64 -4.63 10.66 -12.99
CA ARG A 64 -4.66 12.06 -12.51
C ARG A 64 -4.20 12.30 -11.06
N ILE A 65 -3.64 11.29 -10.40
CA ILE A 65 -3.00 11.44 -9.08
C ILE A 65 -1.51 11.72 -9.31
N PHE A 66 -1.12 12.99 -9.33
CA PHE A 66 0.26 13.41 -9.65
C PHE A 66 1.18 13.46 -8.43
N THR A 67 0.60 13.81 -7.28
CA THR A 67 1.27 14.06 -5.99
C THR A 67 0.28 13.75 -4.87
N ASN A 68 0.76 13.67 -3.62
CA ASN A 68 -0.11 13.40 -2.47
C ASN A 68 -1.12 14.54 -2.21
N ASP A 69 -0.77 15.77 -2.57
CA ASP A 69 -1.69 16.92 -2.61
C ASP A 69 -1.93 17.36 -4.04
N VAL A 70 -3.17 17.69 -4.40
CA VAL A 70 -3.58 18.16 -5.73
C VAL A 70 -4.33 19.48 -5.63
N TRP A 71 -4.24 20.30 -6.67
CA TRP A 71 -5.01 21.54 -6.75
C TRP A 71 -6.47 21.23 -7.10
N ASP A 72 -7.38 21.62 -6.22
CA ASP A 72 -8.82 21.60 -6.49
C ASP A 72 -9.29 22.98 -6.98
N PRO A 73 -9.72 23.10 -8.25
CA PRO A 73 -10.19 24.36 -8.80
C PRO A 73 -11.53 24.83 -8.20
N GLU A 74 -12.36 23.94 -7.63
CA GLU A 74 -13.63 24.33 -7.03
C GLU A 74 -13.44 24.97 -5.66
N GLN A 75 -12.47 24.46 -4.89
CA GLN A 75 -12.11 24.98 -3.56
C GLN A 75 -11.03 26.07 -3.60
N GLU A 76 -10.43 26.30 -4.77
CA GLU A 76 -9.26 27.18 -4.95
C GLU A 76 -8.14 26.90 -3.93
N ALA A 77 -7.87 25.61 -3.67
CA ALA A 77 -6.91 25.17 -2.66
C ALA A 77 -6.22 23.86 -3.05
N PHE A 78 -5.07 23.60 -2.42
CA PHE A 78 -4.49 22.25 -2.41
C PHE A 78 -5.24 21.39 -1.41
N ILE A 79 -5.67 20.21 -1.85
CA ILE A 79 -6.31 19.19 -1.03
C ILE A 79 -5.55 17.87 -1.16
N CYS A 80 -5.67 17.02 -0.15
CA CYS A 80 -5.15 15.66 -0.23
C CYS A 80 -5.80 14.94 -1.41
N SER A 81 -4.99 14.30 -2.26
CA SER A 81 -5.45 13.62 -3.47
C SER A 81 -6.35 12.42 -3.17
N ALA A 82 -6.31 11.92 -1.93
CA ALA A 82 -7.23 10.91 -1.44
C ALA A 82 -8.71 11.35 -1.52
N PHE A 83 -9.00 12.65 -1.39
CA PHE A 83 -10.38 13.15 -1.49
C PHE A 83 -10.91 13.21 -2.92
N VAL A 84 -10.04 13.08 -3.92
CA VAL A 84 -10.41 13.09 -5.34
C VAL A 84 -10.45 11.66 -5.90
N GLY A 85 -9.48 10.82 -5.51
CA GLY A 85 -9.34 9.47 -6.03
C GLY A 85 -8.88 9.41 -7.50
N PRO A 86 -8.59 8.20 -8.02
CA PRO A 86 -8.12 8.02 -9.38
C PRO A 86 -9.23 8.31 -10.40
N ALA A 87 -8.90 8.97 -11.50
CA ALA A 87 -9.85 9.32 -12.56
C ALA A 87 -10.19 8.16 -13.53
N THR A 88 -9.68 6.97 -13.27
CA THR A 88 -9.79 5.78 -14.12
C THR A 88 -10.25 4.58 -13.31
N GLU A 89 -10.82 3.61 -14.00
CA GLU A 89 -11.25 2.33 -13.42
C GLU A 89 -10.12 1.65 -12.62
N THR A 90 -10.47 1.07 -11.47
CA THR A 90 -9.55 0.28 -10.65
C THR A 90 -9.66 -1.21 -10.93
N VAL A 91 -8.67 -1.97 -10.48
CA VAL A 91 -8.67 -3.44 -10.50
C VAL A 91 -9.81 -4.01 -9.66
N PHE A 92 -10.27 -3.28 -8.64
CA PHE A 92 -11.43 -3.65 -7.84
C PHE A 92 -12.73 -3.60 -8.67
N ASP A 93 -12.90 -2.54 -9.47
CA ASP A 93 -14.02 -2.46 -10.42
C ASP A 93 -13.95 -3.57 -11.47
N ALA A 94 -12.75 -3.85 -11.99
CA ALA A 94 -12.54 -4.92 -12.95
C ALA A 94 -12.86 -6.30 -12.35
N ALA A 95 -12.45 -6.56 -11.11
CA ALA A 95 -12.77 -7.78 -10.36
C ALA A 95 -14.28 -7.94 -10.19
N ARG A 96 -14.95 -6.90 -9.70
CA ARG A 96 -16.41 -6.87 -9.53
C ARG A 96 -17.14 -7.18 -10.84
N ARG A 97 -16.74 -6.54 -11.96
CA ARG A 97 -17.34 -6.79 -13.29
C ARG A 97 -17.12 -8.23 -13.75
N ALA A 98 -16.00 -8.84 -13.38
CA ALA A 98 -15.70 -10.24 -13.68
C ALA A 98 -16.41 -11.23 -12.72
N GLY A 99 -17.14 -10.74 -11.72
CA GLY A 99 -17.76 -11.57 -10.69
C GLY A 99 -16.75 -12.18 -9.71
N LEU A 100 -15.59 -11.55 -9.55
CA LEU A 100 -14.55 -11.92 -8.61
C LEU A 100 -14.63 -11.02 -7.37
N SER A 101 -14.41 -11.63 -6.21
CA SER A 101 -14.37 -10.92 -4.93
C SER A 101 -13.02 -10.24 -4.71
N SER A 102 -13.03 -9.08 -4.06
CA SER A 102 -11.82 -8.30 -3.78
C SER A 102 -11.79 -7.70 -2.37
N SER A 103 -10.58 -7.61 -1.79
CA SER A 103 -10.35 -6.96 -0.50
C SER A 103 -9.17 -5.98 -0.55
N ALA A 104 -9.26 -4.89 0.23
CA ALA A 104 -8.23 -3.85 0.33
C ALA A 104 -8.01 -3.42 1.79
N ILE A 105 -6.89 -3.84 2.41
CA ILE A 105 -6.56 -3.57 3.82
C ILE A 105 -5.31 -2.69 3.86
N LEU A 106 -5.46 -1.43 4.27
CA LEU A 106 -4.46 -0.40 4.03
C LEU A 106 -3.94 0.21 5.34
N GLY A 107 -2.62 0.17 5.51
CA GLY A 107 -1.90 0.78 6.62
C GLY A 107 -2.01 2.30 6.67
N ASP A 108 -1.90 2.95 5.51
CA ASP A 108 -2.21 4.38 5.39
C ASP A 108 -3.72 4.55 5.13
N GLN A 109 -4.40 5.12 6.11
CA GLN A 109 -5.84 5.35 6.07
C GLN A 109 -6.26 6.28 4.92
N THR A 110 -5.39 7.18 4.49
CA THR A 110 -5.68 8.10 3.38
C THR A 110 -5.61 7.40 2.02
N MET A 111 -4.87 6.29 1.92
CA MET A 111 -4.80 5.51 0.69
C MET A 111 -6.16 4.92 0.29
N VAL A 112 -7.08 4.74 1.24
CA VAL A 112 -8.47 4.32 0.98
C VAL A 112 -9.11 5.16 -0.11
N GLY A 113 -8.92 6.48 -0.07
CA GLY A 113 -9.43 7.38 -1.10
C GLY A 113 -8.58 7.38 -2.37
N SER A 114 -7.24 7.42 -2.24
CA SER A 114 -6.35 7.51 -3.40
C SER A 114 -6.34 6.27 -4.31
N MET A 115 -6.76 5.13 -3.77
CA MET A 115 -6.89 3.86 -4.49
C MET A 115 -8.34 3.49 -4.81
N ASP A 116 -9.30 4.33 -4.44
CA ASP A 116 -10.73 3.99 -4.48
C ASP A 116 -11.03 2.60 -3.85
N ALA A 117 -10.46 2.35 -2.67
CA ALA A 117 -10.65 1.10 -1.95
C ALA A 117 -12.13 0.76 -1.62
N PRO A 118 -13.07 1.72 -1.46
CA PRO A 118 -14.50 1.40 -1.38
C PRO A 118 -15.07 0.67 -2.59
N SER A 119 -14.34 0.62 -3.71
CA SER A 119 -14.67 -0.23 -4.86
C SER A 119 -14.32 -1.71 -4.68
N ALA A 120 -13.58 -2.09 -3.63
CA ALA A 120 -13.44 -3.48 -3.21
C ALA A 120 -14.71 -3.98 -2.48
N ASP A 121 -14.89 -5.29 -2.37
CA ASP A 121 -16.01 -5.88 -1.61
C ASP A 121 -15.80 -5.72 -0.09
N VAL A 122 -14.54 -5.72 0.34
CA VAL A 122 -14.12 -5.47 1.72
C VAL A 122 -12.97 -4.47 1.71
N HIS A 123 -13.07 -3.40 2.49
CA HIS A 123 -11.94 -2.51 2.72
C HIS A 123 -11.77 -2.12 4.19
N TRP A 124 -10.54 -1.78 4.55
CA TRP A 124 -10.19 -1.29 5.87
C TRP A 124 -8.97 -0.36 5.78
N PRO A 125 -8.89 0.72 6.58
CA PRO A 125 -9.88 1.16 7.56
C PRO A 125 -11.21 1.63 6.92
N PRO A 126 -12.34 1.56 7.63
CA PRO A 126 -13.65 1.90 7.06
C PRO A 126 -13.65 3.35 6.58
N MET A 127 -13.76 3.55 5.26
CA MET A 127 -13.74 4.87 4.63
C MET A 127 -12.52 5.74 4.98
N GLY A 128 -11.39 5.11 5.35
CA GLY A 128 -10.18 5.85 5.72
C GLY A 128 -10.20 6.37 7.16
N GLU A 129 -11.11 5.88 8.01
CA GLU A 129 -11.19 6.26 9.42
C GLU A 129 -10.57 5.17 10.31
N PRO A 130 -9.40 5.43 10.94
CA PRO A 130 -8.79 4.49 11.87
C PRO A 130 -9.75 4.13 13.02
N PRO A 131 -9.93 2.84 13.34
CA PRO A 131 -10.74 2.46 14.49
C PRO A 131 -10.20 3.04 15.80
N GLU A 132 -11.09 3.31 16.76
CA GLU A 132 -10.69 3.82 18.07
C GLU A 132 -9.73 2.84 18.77
N GLY A 133 -8.60 3.37 19.26
CA GLY A 133 -7.59 2.59 19.97
C GLY A 133 -6.75 1.67 19.09
N ALA A 134 -6.87 1.75 17.78
CA ALA A 134 -6.08 0.94 16.87
C ALA A 134 -4.59 1.32 16.95
N ALA A 135 -3.72 0.31 16.91
CA ALA A 135 -2.28 0.53 17.06
C ALA A 135 -1.71 1.25 15.84
N THR A 136 -0.91 2.29 16.09
CA THR A 136 -0.29 3.11 15.05
C THR A 136 1.23 3.08 15.17
N ASP A 137 1.89 3.40 14.06
CA ASP A 137 3.32 3.65 14.00
C ASP A 137 3.68 5.04 14.55
N SER A 138 4.95 5.42 14.41
CA SER A 138 5.48 6.68 14.95
C SER A 138 4.93 7.93 14.25
N LEU A 139 4.33 7.80 13.06
CA LEU A 139 3.71 8.89 12.31
C LEU A 139 2.18 8.87 12.38
N GLY A 140 1.59 7.88 13.06
CA GLY A 140 0.15 7.77 13.26
C GLY A 140 -0.58 6.97 12.19
N TYR A 141 0.14 6.28 11.29
CA TYR A 141 -0.47 5.32 10.36
C TYR A 141 -0.70 3.98 11.05
N MET A 142 -1.59 3.15 10.52
CA MET A 142 -1.89 1.85 11.12
C MET A 142 -0.65 0.96 11.11
N ALA A 143 -0.27 0.46 12.28
CA ALA A 143 0.86 -0.45 12.41
C ALA A 143 0.59 -1.73 11.61
N THR A 144 1.61 -2.28 10.95
CA THR A 144 1.48 -3.50 10.12
C THR A 144 0.82 -4.66 10.87
N SER A 145 1.07 -4.84 12.17
CA SER A 145 0.38 -5.84 12.98
C SER A 145 -1.14 -5.65 13.06
N GLU A 146 -1.62 -4.41 13.09
CA GLU A 146 -3.04 -4.08 13.10
C GLU A 146 -3.66 -4.28 11.71
N VAL A 147 -2.92 -3.99 10.63
CA VAL A 147 -3.31 -4.32 9.24
C VAL A 147 -3.53 -5.83 9.09
N ILE A 148 -2.58 -6.67 9.52
CA ILE A 148 -2.69 -8.13 9.45
C ILE A 148 -3.85 -8.64 10.33
N ALA A 149 -4.01 -8.10 11.54
CA ALA A 149 -5.13 -8.45 12.42
C ALA A 149 -6.48 -8.08 11.79
N ALA A 150 -6.58 -6.92 11.13
CA ALA A 150 -7.78 -6.49 10.42
C ALA A 150 -8.08 -7.42 9.23
N ALA A 151 -7.07 -7.79 8.43
CA ALA A 151 -7.22 -8.73 7.32
C ALA A 151 -7.77 -10.08 7.79
N ALA A 152 -7.28 -10.61 8.92
CA ALA A 152 -7.80 -11.84 9.51
C ALA A 152 -9.24 -11.68 10.06
N ARG A 153 -9.51 -10.59 10.81
CA ARG A 153 -10.83 -10.30 11.40
C ARG A 153 -11.92 -10.17 10.34
N LEU A 154 -11.59 -9.62 9.18
CA LEU A 154 -12.52 -9.36 8.08
C LEU A 154 -12.58 -10.50 7.07
N ASP A 155 -11.88 -11.62 7.30
CA ASP A 155 -11.75 -12.72 6.34
C ASP A 155 -11.27 -12.24 4.95
N ALA A 156 -10.43 -11.20 4.92
CA ALA A 156 -10.00 -10.52 3.69
C ALA A 156 -9.27 -11.48 2.74
N TRP A 157 -8.57 -12.46 3.30
CA TRP A 157 -7.82 -13.50 2.59
C TRP A 157 -8.70 -14.49 1.81
N ALA A 158 -10.01 -14.52 2.09
CA ALA A 158 -10.94 -15.38 1.35
C ALA A 158 -11.23 -14.88 -0.07
N ALA A 159 -11.01 -13.58 -0.33
CA ALA A 159 -11.27 -12.92 -1.61
C ALA A 159 -10.41 -13.49 -2.76
N ASP A 160 -10.88 -13.31 -3.99
CA ASP A 160 -10.15 -13.72 -5.20
C ASP A 160 -8.95 -12.80 -5.47
N LEU A 161 -9.10 -11.50 -5.16
CA LEU A 161 -8.06 -10.48 -5.20
C LEU A 161 -7.89 -9.86 -3.81
N VAL A 162 -6.71 -9.96 -3.24
CA VAL A 162 -6.40 -9.42 -1.91
C VAL A 162 -5.33 -8.34 -2.06
N PHE A 163 -5.58 -7.15 -1.54
CA PHE A 163 -4.63 -6.05 -1.52
C PHE A 163 -4.33 -5.69 -0.06
N ILE A 164 -3.07 -5.77 0.35
CA ILE A 164 -2.64 -5.44 1.71
C ILE A 164 -1.44 -4.49 1.64
N HIS A 165 -1.50 -3.44 2.45
CA HIS A 165 -0.46 -2.43 2.55
C HIS A 165 -0.03 -2.24 4.01
N GLY A 166 1.24 -2.49 4.30
CA GLY A 166 1.95 -2.05 5.51
C GLY A 166 2.65 -0.71 5.27
N ASN A 167 2.62 0.17 6.27
CA ASN A 167 3.19 1.52 6.14
C ASN A 167 4.70 1.58 6.45
N GLU A 168 5.21 0.69 7.30
CA GLU A 168 6.65 0.61 7.53
C GLU A 168 7.33 -0.08 6.33
N PRO A 169 8.60 0.21 6.00
CA PRO A 169 9.55 1.08 6.71
C PRO A 169 9.46 2.58 6.35
N ASP A 170 8.45 3.06 5.62
CA ASP A 170 8.35 4.46 5.16
C ASP A 170 8.40 5.46 6.33
N SER A 171 7.65 5.19 7.40
CA SER A 171 7.68 6.01 8.62
C SER A 171 9.07 6.10 9.23
N ALA A 172 9.77 4.97 9.37
CA ALA A 172 11.15 4.97 9.86
C ALA A 172 12.10 5.70 8.90
N LEU A 173 11.92 5.57 7.58
CA LEU A 173 12.71 6.29 6.57
C LEU A 173 12.55 7.81 6.71
N HIS A 174 11.32 8.28 6.94
CA HIS A 174 11.04 9.70 7.16
C HIS A 174 11.66 10.24 8.45
N LEU A 175 11.61 9.46 9.53
CA LEU A 175 12.06 9.91 10.85
C LEU A 175 13.58 9.87 11.02
N TYR A 176 14.23 8.82 10.51
CA TYR A 176 15.63 8.51 10.83
C TYR A 176 16.54 8.49 9.60
N GLY A 177 15.99 8.33 8.40
CA GLY A 177 16.75 8.20 7.16
C GLY A 177 17.18 6.76 6.84
N PRO A 178 17.63 6.49 5.61
CA PRO A 178 17.73 5.14 5.04
C PRO A 178 18.80 4.21 5.62
N ASP A 179 19.76 4.77 6.35
CA ASP A 179 20.89 4.03 6.92
C ASP A 179 20.86 3.99 8.45
N ALA A 180 19.83 4.54 9.08
CA ALA A 180 19.70 4.55 10.52
C ALA A 180 19.39 3.14 11.07
N PRO A 181 19.94 2.76 12.23
CA PRO A 181 19.64 1.48 12.87
C PRO A 181 18.14 1.22 13.04
N GLU A 182 17.37 2.25 13.40
CA GLU A 182 15.92 2.19 13.57
C GLU A 182 15.20 1.81 12.27
N THR A 183 15.66 2.34 11.13
CA THR A 183 15.11 2.01 9.82
C THR A 183 15.49 0.60 9.39
N ILE A 184 16.71 0.16 9.68
CA ILE A 184 17.12 -1.23 9.42
C ILE A 184 16.30 -2.21 10.27
N ASP A 185 16.06 -1.87 11.53
CA ASP A 185 15.19 -2.67 12.41
C ASP A 185 13.75 -2.70 11.90
N ALA A 186 13.21 -1.57 11.41
CA ALA A 186 11.88 -1.53 10.79
C ALA A 186 11.78 -2.44 9.56
N ILE A 187 12.78 -2.42 8.67
CA ILE A 187 12.86 -3.32 7.50
C ILE A 187 12.87 -4.78 7.94
N HIS A 188 13.64 -5.13 8.97
CA HIS A 188 13.66 -6.50 9.52
C HIS A 188 12.29 -6.90 10.08
N GLN A 189 11.56 -5.98 10.72
CA GLN A 189 10.22 -6.27 11.25
C GLN A 189 9.21 -6.50 10.14
N CYS A 190 9.23 -5.72 9.05
CA CYS A 190 8.37 -5.96 7.89
C CYS A 190 8.59 -7.37 7.32
N ASP A 191 9.85 -7.81 7.17
CA ASP A 191 10.17 -9.17 6.69
C ASP A 191 9.68 -10.29 7.61
N VAL A 192 9.67 -10.07 8.92
CA VAL A 192 9.14 -11.04 9.89
C VAL A 192 7.62 -11.14 9.84
N GLN A 193 6.95 -10.07 9.42
CA GLN A 193 5.48 -9.98 9.38
C GLN A 193 4.86 -10.44 8.05
N LEU A 194 5.67 -10.54 6.99
CA LEU A 194 5.34 -11.17 5.70
C LEU A 194 5.23 -12.70 5.81
#